data_AF-A0A1R1SSZ1-F1
#
_entry.id   AF-A0A1R1SSZ1-F1
#
_cell.length_a   1.000
_cell.length_b   1.000
_cell.length_c   1.000
_cell.angle_alpha   90.00
_cell.angle_beta   90.00
_cell.angle_gamma   90.00
#
_symmetry.space_group_name_H-M   'P 1'
#
loop_
_entity.id
_entity.type
_entity.pdbx_description
1 polymer ?
#
loop_
_entity_poly.entity_id
_entity_poly.type
_entity_poly.pdbx_seq_one_letter_code
_entity_poly.pdbx_strand_id
1 'polypeptide(L)'
;MRAPHTRPAPPRWLTHPLHGARGLRGPVPWAAVARGALGVGPVLAAGVAAGHTSAGVTAGLGAMFAHINDRPATRATRLVRIGLPALAGATGLLTGAWLGTLGLGTWIALALAAVGLVSGAISAIGPVCSSAGVQLMVACVVGAGMPAPEPPPARAGLLLAGATWVLAMAWLPPLFKGSVLPQLPLGGAPAGAHPAPVDGRPRGGSRISTTASALRSSGPPRALPFDRRAPLRLTRRGSREGAQAGPPDEREAVAAVYDALAELMAAVGTERGQAARRRLTAAYDAAYEALYAHRIPLYRPDAGQRRLRDLLAVAGALSETAVTLLWEGEPLPTRVTRTPALLARAVRTGRPPGPLPAPAPHTA
;
A
#
# COMPACT_ATOMS: atom_id res chain seq x y z
N MET A 1 -47.91 -17.65 31.90
CA MET A 1 -46.93 -16.63 31.45
C MET A 1 -45.98 -17.28 30.46
N ARG A 2 -46.06 -16.98 29.16
CA ARG A 2 -45.09 -17.48 28.15
C ARG A 2 -43.83 -16.63 28.20
N ALA A 3 -42.67 -17.26 28.31
CA ALA A 3 -41.37 -16.58 28.29
C ALA A 3 -41.18 -15.82 26.97
N PRO A 4 -40.60 -14.61 26.99
CA PRO A 4 -40.35 -13.85 25.76
C PRO A 4 -39.34 -14.60 24.89
N HIS A 5 -39.73 -14.92 23.66
CA HIS A 5 -38.84 -15.45 22.64
C HIS A 5 -37.78 -14.39 22.31
N THR A 6 -36.56 -14.57 22.81
CA THR A 6 -35.40 -13.78 22.38
C THR A 6 -35.13 -14.08 20.91
N ARG A 7 -35.34 -13.09 20.04
CA ARG A 7 -34.99 -13.22 18.61
C ARG A 7 -33.49 -13.53 18.51
N PRO A 8 -33.08 -14.54 17.71
CA PRO A 8 -31.67 -14.83 17.51
C PRO A 8 -31.00 -13.59 16.92
N ALA A 9 -29.93 -13.11 17.57
CA ALA A 9 -29.14 -12.01 17.05
C ALA A 9 -28.57 -12.43 15.68
N PRO A 10 -28.67 -11.59 14.64
CA PRO A 10 -28.15 -11.93 13.33
C PRO A 10 -26.66 -12.26 13.41
N PRO A 11 -26.18 -13.22 12.59
CA PRO A 11 -24.77 -13.61 12.60
C PRO A 11 -23.86 -12.40 12.45
N ARG A 12 -22.78 -12.35 13.23
CA ARG A 12 -21.85 -11.22 13.23
C ARG A 12 -21.30 -10.90 11.84
N TRP A 13 -21.06 -11.90 10.98
CA TRP A 13 -20.61 -11.70 9.59
C TRP A 13 -21.60 -10.91 8.71
N LEU A 14 -22.90 -10.99 9.00
CA LEU A 14 -23.95 -10.32 8.22
C LEU A 14 -24.20 -8.90 8.72
N THR A 15 -23.98 -8.64 10.01
CA THR A 15 -23.99 -7.29 10.58
C THR A 15 -22.66 -6.56 10.43
N HIS A 16 -21.57 -7.28 10.15
CA HIS A 16 -20.22 -6.79 9.99
C HIS A 16 -20.06 -5.65 8.95
N PRO A 17 -20.54 -5.79 7.69
CA PRO A 17 -20.46 -4.70 6.72
C PRO A 17 -21.24 -3.44 7.15
N LEU A 18 -22.30 -3.59 7.94
CA LEU A 18 -23.11 -2.47 8.45
C LEU A 18 -22.41 -1.72 9.58
N HIS A 19 -21.57 -2.38 10.38
CA HIS A 19 -20.75 -1.72 11.40
C HIS A 19 -19.58 -0.96 10.76
N GLY A 20 -18.95 -1.52 9.72
CA GLY A 20 -17.95 -0.81 8.91
C GLY A 20 -18.50 0.44 8.22
N ALA A 21 -19.77 0.40 7.78
CA ALA A 21 -20.46 1.54 7.19
C ALA A 21 -20.67 2.71 8.16
N ARG A 22 -20.80 2.45 9.47
CA ARG A 22 -20.85 3.52 10.49
C ARG A 22 -19.51 4.25 10.63
N GLY A 23 -18.40 3.56 10.37
CA GLY A 23 -17.05 4.13 10.32
C GLY A 23 -16.73 4.94 9.05
N LEU A 24 -17.63 4.97 8.06
CA LEU A 24 -17.52 5.81 6.85
C LEU A 24 -18.07 7.22 7.05
N ARG A 25 -18.54 7.58 8.26
CA ARG A 25 -19.01 8.93 8.63
C ARG A 25 -17.87 9.95 8.80
N GLY A 26 -16.89 9.92 7.90
CA GLY A 26 -15.94 11.02 7.73
C GLY A 26 -16.53 12.11 6.82
N PRO A 27 -16.01 13.34 6.86
CA PRO A 27 -16.40 14.38 5.91
C PRO A 27 -16.18 13.89 4.46
N VAL A 28 -17.19 14.06 3.61
CA VAL A 28 -17.14 13.64 2.20
C VAL A 28 -16.01 14.39 1.49
N PRO A 29 -15.09 13.70 0.80
CA PRO A 29 -14.00 14.35 0.07
C PRO A 29 -14.53 14.96 -1.25
N TRP A 30 -15.24 16.09 -1.17
CA TRP A 30 -15.89 16.75 -2.31
C TRP A 30 -14.96 17.02 -3.50
N ALA A 31 -13.68 17.34 -3.24
CA ALA A 31 -12.68 17.52 -4.30
C ALA A 31 -12.42 16.22 -5.08
N ALA A 32 -12.46 15.06 -4.41
CA ALA A 32 -12.35 13.76 -5.08
C ALA A 32 -13.63 13.45 -5.87
N VAL A 33 -14.81 13.75 -5.30
CA VAL A 33 -16.11 13.60 -5.97
C VAL A 33 -16.18 14.42 -7.26
N ALA A 34 -15.85 15.71 -7.20
CA ALA A 34 -15.84 16.59 -8.36
C ALA A 34 -14.83 16.12 -9.42
N ARG A 35 -13.64 15.66 -9.00
CA ARG A 35 -12.63 15.11 -9.91
C ARG A 35 -13.12 13.83 -10.60
N GLY A 36 -13.81 12.94 -9.88
CA GLY A 36 -14.42 11.74 -10.45
C GLY A 36 -15.52 12.06 -11.44
N ALA A 37 -16.40 13.00 -11.10
CA ALA A 37 -17.46 13.48 -11.99
C ALA A 37 -16.89 14.10 -13.28
N LEU A 38 -15.85 14.92 -13.17
CA LEU A 38 -15.15 15.50 -14.34
C LEU A 38 -14.30 14.48 -15.10
N GLY A 39 -13.90 13.38 -14.46
CA GLY A 39 -13.17 12.30 -15.12
C GLY A 39 -14.05 11.51 -16.09
N VAL A 40 -15.25 11.13 -15.67
CA VAL A 40 -16.14 10.25 -16.47
C VAL A 40 -17.21 11.04 -17.22
N GLY A 41 -17.77 12.08 -16.60
CA GLY A 41 -18.93 12.83 -17.10
C GLY A 41 -18.74 13.46 -18.48
N PRO A 42 -17.67 14.23 -18.72
CA PRO A 42 -17.41 14.85 -20.02
C PRO A 42 -17.24 13.84 -21.16
N VAL A 43 -16.58 12.71 -20.89
CA VAL A 43 -16.36 11.64 -21.88
C VAL A 43 -17.68 11.00 -22.31
N LEU A 44 -18.54 10.68 -21.33
CA LEU A 44 -19.88 10.17 -21.60
C LEU A 44 -20.76 11.20 -22.31
N ALA A 45 -20.78 12.44 -21.82
CA ALA A 45 -21.59 13.52 -22.38
C ALA A 45 -21.23 13.81 -23.84
N ALA A 46 -19.94 13.82 -24.17
CA ALA A 46 -19.47 13.99 -25.55
C ALA A 46 -19.95 12.86 -26.47
N GLY A 47 -19.88 11.60 -26.01
CA GLY A 47 -20.38 10.45 -26.79
C GLY A 47 -21.89 10.50 -27.01
N VAL A 48 -22.67 10.90 -25.99
CA VAL A 48 -24.12 11.07 -26.10
C VAL A 48 -24.47 12.23 -27.04
N ALA A 49 -23.81 13.39 -26.89
CA ALA A 49 -24.05 14.57 -27.71
C ALA A 49 -23.68 14.34 -29.18
N ALA A 50 -22.64 13.53 -29.44
CA ALA A 50 -22.23 13.15 -30.79
C ALA A 50 -23.08 12.02 -31.39
N GLY A 51 -24.09 11.50 -30.69
CA GLY A 51 -24.91 10.37 -31.13
C GLY A 51 -24.24 9.00 -31.08
N HIS A 52 -22.99 8.90 -30.62
CA HIS A 52 -22.20 7.67 -30.54
C HIS A 52 -22.20 7.11 -29.11
N THR A 53 -23.38 6.72 -28.62
CA THR A 53 -23.57 6.31 -27.21
C THR A 53 -22.72 5.11 -26.82
N SER A 54 -22.63 4.08 -27.66
CA SER A 54 -21.78 2.89 -27.43
C SER A 54 -20.31 3.24 -27.31
N ALA A 55 -19.82 4.17 -28.15
CA ALA A 55 -18.45 4.64 -28.11
C ALA A 55 -18.18 5.45 -26.84
N GLY A 56 -19.12 6.33 -26.48
CA GLY A 56 -19.09 7.11 -25.24
C GLY A 56 -19.05 6.25 -23.99
N VAL A 57 -19.84 5.17 -23.93
CA VAL A 57 -19.83 4.21 -22.82
C VAL A 57 -18.49 3.48 -22.73
N THR A 58 -17.93 3.05 -23.87
CA THR A 58 -16.63 2.37 -23.91
C THR A 58 -15.50 3.27 -23.42
N ALA A 59 -15.47 4.53 -23.88
CA ALA A 59 -14.53 5.52 -23.39
C ALA A 59 -14.77 5.87 -21.90
N GLY A 60 -16.03 5.98 -21.48
CA GLY A 60 -16.41 6.19 -20.09
C GLY A 60 -15.92 5.08 -19.15
N LEU A 61 -15.97 3.82 -19.59
CA LEU A 61 -15.42 2.67 -18.85
C LEU A 61 -13.89 2.82 -18.66
N GLY A 62 -13.18 3.25 -19.70
CA GLY A 62 -11.75 3.55 -19.63
C GLY A 62 -11.42 4.69 -18.66
N ALA A 63 -12.20 5.77 -18.70
CA ALA A 63 -12.06 6.88 -17.77
C ALA A 63 -12.34 6.44 -16.32
N MET A 64 -13.37 5.61 -16.10
CA MET A 64 -13.70 5.05 -14.79
C MET A 64 -12.55 4.20 -14.24
N PHE A 65 -12.01 3.26 -15.02
CA PHE A 65 -10.88 2.45 -14.59
C PHE A 65 -9.65 3.30 -14.29
N ALA A 66 -9.32 4.27 -15.14
CA ALA A 66 -8.23 5.19 -14.89
C ALA A 66 -8.39 5.96 -13.57
N HIS A 67 -9.62 6.41 -13.27
CA HIS A 67 -9.92 7.12 -12.03
C HIS A 67 -9.82 6.21 -10.79
N ILE A 68 -10.25 4.95 -10.88
CA ILE A 68 -10.11 3.96 -9.79
C ILE A 68 -8.63 3.73 -9.42
N ASN A 69 -7.73 3.76 -10.42
CA ASN A 69 -6.28 3.65 -10.18
C ASN A 69 -5.62 4.98 -9.81
N ASP A 70 -6.36 6.09 -9.91
CA ASP A 70 -5.84 7.40 -9.62
C ASP A 70 -5.77 7.65 -8.11
N ARG A 71 -4.53 7.81 -7.64
CA ARG A 71 -4.18 8.12 -6.25
C ARG A 71 -3.00 9.10 -6.29
N PRO A 72 -2.84 9.96 -5.26
CA PRO A 72 -1.77 10.93 -5.22
C PRO A 72 -0.40 10.25 -5.42
N ALA A 73 0.32 10.65 -6.46
CA ALA A 73 1.64 10.14 -6.83
C ALA A 73 2.36 11.15 -7.73
N THR A 74 3.68 10.97 -7.91
CA THR A 74 4.46 11.72 -8.90
C THR A 74 3.96 11.46 -10.32
N ARG A 75 4.28 12.33 -11.28
CA ARG A 75 3.82 12.19 -12.67
C ARG A 75 4.23 10.85 -13.30
N ALA A 76 5.46 10.41 -13.05
CA ALA A 76 5.99 9.14 -13.56
C ALA A 76 5.28 7.93 -12.94
N THR A 77 5.13 7.90 -11.61
CA THR A 77 4.43 6.80 -10.92
C THR A 77 2.97 6.74 -11.35
N ARG A 78 2.33 7.89 -11.55
CA ARG A 78 0.93 7.96 -12.01
C ARG A 78 0.77 7.41 -13.43
N LEU A 79 1.71 7.70 -14.34
CA LEU A 79 1.70 7.13 -15.69
C LEU A 79 1.73 5.60 -15.64
N VAL A 80 2.58 5.01 -14.79
CA VAL A 80 2.64 3.55 -14.64
C VAL A 80 1.35 3.02 -14.01
N ARG A 81 0.84 3.65 -12.94
CA ARG A 81 -0.32 3.14 -12.20
C ARG A 81 -1.65 3.26 -12.92
N ILE A 82 -1.80 4.24 -13.79
CA ILE A 82 -3.00 4.41 -14.62
C ILE A 82 -2.80 3.75 -15.98
N GLY A 83 -1.65 3.96 -16.61
CA GLY A 83 -1.36 3.51 -17.97
C GLY A 83 -1.22 2.00 -18.08
N LEU A 84 -0.50 1.33 -17.16
CA LEU A 84 -0.31 -0.12 -17.26
C LEU A 84 -1.65 -0.89 -17.12
N PRO A 85 -2.51 -0.59 -16.12
CA PRO A 85 -3.83 -1.22 -16.07
C PRO A 85 -4.73 -0.85 -17.24
N ALA A 86 -4.65 0.38 -17.76
CA ALA A 86 -5.42 0.79 -18.94
C ALA A 86 -5.01 0.01 -20.20
N LEU A 87 -3.71 -0.22 -20.42
CA LEU A 87 -3.21 -1.06 -21.52
C LEU A 87 -3.65 -2.53 -21.34
N ALA A 88 -3.62 -3.04 -20.11
CA ALA A 88 -4.13 -4.38 -19.80
C ALA A 88 -5.64 -4.48 -20.04
N GLY A 89 -6.42 -3.47 -19.66
CA GLY A 89 -7.85 -3.38 -19.96
C GLY A 89 -8.14 -3.28 -21.46
N ALA A 90 -7.35 -2.51 -22.22
CA ALA A 90 -7.50 -2.38 -23.66
C ALA A 90 -7.18 -3.69 -24.40
N THR A 91 -6.10 -4.38 -24.00
CA THR A 91 -5.76 -5.71 -24.53
C THR A 91 -6.81 -6.74 -24.17
N GLY A 92 -7.36 -6.68 -22.94
CA GLY A 92 -8.50 -7.49 -22.53
C GLY A 92 -9.72 -7.25 -23.41
N LEU A 93 -10.14 -6.00 -23.55
CA LEU A 93 -11.28 -5.62 -24.38
C LEU A 93 -11.13 -6.06 -25.84
N LEU A 94 -9.93 -5.88 -26.40
CA LEU A 94 -9.60 -6.32 -27.75
C LEU A 94 -9.71 -7.84 -27.88
N THR A 95 -9.11 -8.57 -26.94
CA THR A 95 -9.12 -10.03 -26.90
C THR A 95 -10.55 -10.55 -26.78
N GLY A 96 -11.32 -10.04 -25.81
CA GLY A 96 -12.71 -10.40 -25.61
C GLY A 96 -13.58 -10.12 -26.84
N ALA A 97 -13.45 -8.93 -27.44
CA ALA A 97 -14.19 -8.57 -28.65
C ALA A 97 -13.86 -9.49 -29.83
N TRP A 98 -12.59 -9.92 -29.97
CA TRP A 98 -12.20 -10.93 -30.96
C TRP A 98 -12.76 -12.32 -30.63
N LEU A 99 -12.71 -12.77 -29.37
CA LEU A 99 -13.31 -14.04 -28.99
C LEU A 99 -14.82 -14.08 -29.29
N GLY A 100 -15.50 -12.95 -29.08
CA GLY A 100 -16.92 -12.80 -29.37
C GLY A 100 -17.28 -12.99 -30.85
N THR A 101 -16.36 -12.70 -31.78
CA THR A 101 -16.62 -12.88 -33.23
C THR A 101 -16.36 -14.31 -33.72
N LEU A 102 -15.63 -15.13 -32.96
CA LEU A 102 -15.27 -16.50 -33.35
C LEU A 102 -16.42 -17.51 -33.26
N GLY A 103 -17.58 -17.14 -32.72
CA GLY A 103 -18.76 -18.03 -32.67
C GLY A 103 -18.56 -19.28 -31.79
N LEU A 104 -17.71 -19.20 -30.77
CA LEU A 104 -17.28 -20.34 -29.95
C LEU A 104 -18.37 -20.99 -29.07
N GLY A 105 -19.56 -20.39 -28.98
CA GLY A 105 -20.65 -20.89 -28.13
C GLY A 105 -20.21 -21.04 -26.66
N THR A 106 -20.48 -22.19 -26.05
CA THR A 106 -20.09 -22.48 -24.65
C THR A 106 -18.58 -22.58 -24.44
N TRP A 107 -17.80 -22.84 -25.49
CA TRP A 107 -16.34 -22.94 -25.40
C TRP A 107 -15.66 -21.60 -25.11
N ILE A 108 -16.36 -20.48 -25.29
CA ILE A 108 -15.85 -19.16 -24.88
C ILE A 108 -15.52 -19.11 -23.38
N ALA A 109 -16.20 -19.93 -22.56
CA ALA A 109 -15.91 -20.04 -21.14
C ALA A 109 -14.51 -20.59 -20.87
N LEU A 110 -14.02 -21.56 -21.65
CA LEU A 110 -12.66 -22.08 -21.52
C LEU A 110 -11.61 -21.04 -21.93
N ALA A 111 -11.89 -20.30 -23.00
CA ALA A 111 -10.99 -19.27 -23.46
C ALA A 111 -10.93 -18.08 -22.46
N LEU A 112 -12.06 -17.68 -21.88
CA LEU A 112 -12.10 -16.73 -20.77
C LEU A 112 -11.42 -17.27 -19.51
N ALA A 113 -11.53 -18.57 -19.22
CA ALA A 113 -10.80 -19.20 -18.12
C ALA A 113 -9.28 -19.13 -18.31
N ALA A 114 -8.80 -19.35 -19.54
CA ALA A 114 -7.39 -19.21 -19.88
C ALA A 114 -6.89 -17.75 -19.68
N VAL A 115 -7.67 -16.76 -20.13
CA VAL A 115 -7.38 -15.34 -19.86
C VAL A 115 -7.40 -15.04 -18.36
N GLY A 116 -8.34 -15.63 -17.61
CA GLY A 116 -8.42 -15.53 -16.16
C GLY A 116 -7.18 -16.09 -15.44
N LEU A 117 -6.64 -17.22 -15.90
CA LEU A 117 -5.39 -17.78 -15.37
C LEU A 117 -4.20 -16.85 -15.59
N VAL A 118 -4.07 -16.29 -16.80
CA VAL A 118 -3.01 -15.31 -17.12
C VAL A 118 -3.16 -14.05 -16.26
N SER A 119 -4.39 -13.54 -16.14
CA SER A 119 -4.73 -12.40 -15.28
C SER A 119 -4.38 -12.65 -13.80
N GLY A 120 -4.70 -13.84 -13.28
CA GLY A 120 -4.38 -14.25 -11.92
C GLY A 120 -2.87 -14.32 -11.68
N ALA A 121 -2.11 -14.87 -12.63
CA ALA A 121 -0.66 -14.93 -12.55
C ALA A 121 -0.02 -13.54 -12.55
N ILE A 122 -0.50 -12.62 -13.41
CA ILE A 122 -0.06 -11.22 -13.41
C ILE A 122 -0.35 -10.56 -12.05
N SER A 123 -1.50 -10.86 -11.46
CA SER A 123 -1.94 -10.23 -10.20
C SER A 123 -1.04 -10.53 -9.00
N ALA A 124 -0.25 -11.61 -9.01
CA ALA A 124 0.65 -11.99 -7.92
C ALA A 124 1.93 -11.11 -7.80
N ILE A 125 2.26 -10.32 -8.83
CA ILE A 125 3.52 -9.57 -8.89
C ILE A 125 3.50 -8.33 -7.97
N GLY A 126 2.33 -7.71 -7.81
CA GLY A 126 2.16 -6.52 -6.97
C GLY A 126 0.85 -5.76 -7.25
N PRO A 127 0.58 -4.66 -6.53
CA PRO A 127 -0.70 -3.94 -6.57
C PRO A 127 -1.07 -3.40 -7.95
N VAL A 128 -0.11 -2.86 -8.70
CA VAL A 128 -0.35 -2.36 -10.06
C VAL A 128 -0.63 -3.49 -11.03
N CYS A 129 0.06 -4.62 -10.88
CA CYS A 129 -0.18 -5.80 -11.69
C CYS A 129 -1.52 -6.46 -11.32
N SER A 130 -1.95 -6.38 -10.06
CA SER A 130 -3.28 -6.81 -9.63
C SER A 130 -4.39 -5.99 -10.27
N SER A 131 -4.30 -4.65 -10.27
CA SER A 131 -5.29 -3.82 -10.95
C SER A 131 -5.28 -4.02 -12.46
N ALA A 132 -4.10 -4.26 -13.06
CA ALA A 132 -3.96 -4.63 -14.46
C ALA A 132 -4.60 -5.98 -14.78
N GLY A 133 -4.39 -7.00 -13.95
CA GLY A 133 -5.01 -8.32 -14.10
C GLY A 133 -6.54 -8.23 -14.02
N VAL A 134 -7.07 -7.54 -13.02
CA VAL A 134 -8.52 -7.36 -12.87
C VAL A 134 -9.10 -6.63 -14.09
N GLN A 135 -8.48 -5.55 -14.55
CA GLN A 135 -8.95 -4.82 -15.74
C GLN A 135 -8.84 -5.64 -17.02
N LEU A 136 -7.77 -6.41 -17.20
CA LEU A 136 -7.62 -7.36 -18.32
C LEU A 136 -8.80 -8.33 -18.35
N MET A 137 -9.11 -8.97 -17.22
CA MET A 137 -10.18 -9.96 -17.14
C MET A 137 -11.55 -9.32 -17.32
N VAL A 138 -11.86 -8.26 -16.57
CA VAL A 138 -13.17 -7.59 -16.63
C VAL A 138 -13.41 -7.03 -18.03
N ALA A 139 -12.43 -6.36 -18.63
CA ALA A 139 -12.58 -5.82 -19.97
C ALA A 139 -12.67 -6.91 -21.04
N CYS A 140 -11.99 -8.05 -20.87
CA CYS A 140 -12.15 -9.22 -21.74
C CYS A 140 -13.57 -9.78 -21.69
N VAL A 141 -14.12 -9.98 -20.50
CA VAL A 141 -15.51 -10.44 -20.32
C VAL A 141 -16.49 -9.44 -20.94
N VAL A 142 -16.31 -8.15 -20.69
CA VAL A 142 -17.13 -7.09 -21.29
C VAL A 142 -17.01 -7.09 -22.81
N GLY A 143 -15.80 -7.22 -23.36
CA GLY A 143 -15.56 -7.25 -24.80
C GLY A 143 -16.23 -8.44 -25.51
N ALA A 144 -16.20 -9.61 -24.86
CA ALA A 144 -16.83 -10.82 -25.37
C ALA A 144 -18.36 -10.78 -25.29
N GLY A 145 -18.91 -10.13 -24.25
CA GLY A 145 -20.35 -10.10 -24.00
C GLY A 145 -21.09 -8.90 -24.60
N MET A 146 -20.41 -7.79 -24.89
CA MET A 146 -21.07 -6.58 -25.40
C MET A 146 -21.11 -6.54 -26.93
N PRO A 147 -22.32 -6.56 -27.53
CA PRO A 147 -22.48 -6.19 -28.93
C PRO A 147 -22.34 -4.68 -29.06
N ALA A 148 -21.24 -4.23 -29.66
CA ALA A 148 -21.05 -2.83 -30.04
C ALA A 148 -20.80 -2.75 -31.55
N PRO A 149 -21.29 -1.71 -32.23
CA PRO A 149 -21.11 -1.54 -33.68
C PRO A 149 -19.63 -1.38 -34.06
N GLU A 150 -18.81 -0.92 -33.11
CA GLU A 150 -17.41 -0.64 -33.35
C GLU A 150 -16.57 -1.92 -33.52
N PRO A 151 -15.61 -1.92 -34.47
CA PRO A 151 -14.69 -3.03 -34.64
C PRO A 151 -13.82 -3.22 -33.39
N PRO A 152 -13.33 -4.45 -33.11
CA PRO A 152 -12.53 -4.75 -31.92
C PRO A 152 -11.39 -3.77 -31.59
N PRO A 153 -10.54 -3.32 -32.55
CA PRO A 153 -9.49 -2.34 -32.25
C PRO A 153 -10.03 -0.95 -31.88
N ALA A 154 -11.17 -0.52 -32.45
CA ALA A 154 -11.77 0.76 -32.12
C ALA A 154 -12.27 0.79 -30.67
N ARG A 155 -12.83 -0.32 -30.17
CA ARG A 155 -13.25 -0.46 -28.76
C ARG A 155 -12.07 -0.26 -27.80
N ALA A 156 -10.94 -0.92 -28.08
CA ALA A 156 -9.72 -0.76 -27.30
C ALA A 156 -9.17 0.68 -27.35
N GLY A 157 -9.18 1.30 -28.54
CA GLY A 157 -8.79 2.70 -28.71
C GLY A 157 -9.67 3.68 -27.91
N LEU A 158 -10.99 3.47 -27.89
CA LEU A 158 -11.94 4.27 -27.11
C LEU A 158 -11.70 4.16 -25.61
N LEU A 159 -11.47 2.94 -25.10
CA LEU A 159 -11.12 2.71 -23.70
C LEU A 159 -9.83 3.47 -23.33
N LEU A 160 -8.80 3.39 -24.18
CA LEU A 160 -7.56 4.14 -23.97
C LEU A 160 -7.79 5.65 -24.04
N ALA A 161 -8.62 6.15 -24.95
CA ALA A 161 -8.96 7.56 -25.04
C ALA A 161 -9.54 8.08 -23.71
N GLY A 162 -10.49 7.34 -23.12
CA GLY A 162 -11.03 7.66 -21.80
C GLY A 162 -9.98 7.65 -20.68
N ALA A 163 -9.06 6.67 -20.70
CA ALA A 163 -7.98 6.61 -19.71
C ALA A 163 -6.98 7.77 -19.87
N THR A 164 -6.65 8.14 -21.10
CA THR A 164 -5.75 9.27 -21.40
C THR A 164 -6.35 10.61 -20.98
N TRP A 165 -7.68 10.79 -21.07
CA TRP A 165 -8.36 11.96 -20.54
C TRP A 165 -8.09 12.16 -19.04
N VAL A 166 -8.24 11.09 -18.24
CA VAL A 166 -7.98 11.15 -16.79
C VAL A 166 -6.50 11.38 -16.49
N LEU A 167 -5.61 10.79 -17.28
CA LEU A 167 -4.17 11.03 -17.16
C LEU A 167 -3.80 12.49 -17.46
N ALA A 168 -4.41 13.09 -18.49
CA ALA A 168 -4.25 14.50 -18.82
C ALA A 168 -4.78 15.40 -17.70
N MET A 169 -5.98 15.11 -17.17
CA MET A 169 -6.55 15.78 -16.00
C MET A 169 -5.63 15.70 -14.78
N ALA A 170 -4.95 14.58 -14.59
CA ALA A 170 -4.04 14.39 -13.47
C ALA A 170 -2.71 15.16 -13.59
N TRP A 171 -2.38 15.65 -14.78
CA TRP A 171 -1.20 16.50 -15.01
C TRP A 171 -1.50 17.99 -14.91
N LEU A 172 -2.78 18.37 -14.96
CA LEU A 172 -3.22 19.73 -14.63
C LEU A 172 -2.93 20.01 -13.13
N PRO A 173 -2.48 21.23 -12.79
CA PRO A 173 -2.34 21.63 -11.40
C PRO A 173 -3.68 21.45 -10.67
N PRO A 174 -3.68 21.10 -9.37
CA PRO A 174 -4.90 20.79 -8.65
C PRO A 174 -5.86 21.98 -8.70
N LEU A 175 -6.90 21.86 -9.52
CA LEU A 175 -7.99 22.85 -9.65
C LEU A 175 -8.73 23.03 -8.31
N PHE A 176 -8.67 22.01 -7.45
CA PHE A 176 -9.25 22.01 -6.11
C PHE A 176 -8.17 21.71 -5.08
N LYS A 177 -7.71 22.73 -4.34
CA LYS A 177 -6.97 22.56 -3.08
C LYS A 177 -7.95 22.00 -2.03
N GLY A 178 -8.13 20.69 -2.03
CA GLY A 178 -8.85 19.99 -0.97
C GLY A 178 -8.03 20.02 0.31
N SER A 179 -8.59 20.64 1.35
CA SER A 179 -8.07 20.78 2.70
C SER A 179 -7.63 19.46 3.31
N VAL A 180 -6.36 19.10 3.11
CA VAL A 180 -5.63 18.41 4.18
C VAL A 180 -5.36 19.50 5.21
N LEU A 181 -6.30 19.73 6.12
CA LEU A 181 -5.95 20.38 7.37
C LEU A 181 -4.76 19.60 7.92
N PRO A 182 -3.61 20.26 8.20
CA PRO A 182 -2.53 19.60 8.90
C PRO A 182 -3.16 18.88 10.10
N GLN A 183 -2.89 17.60 10.26
CA GLN A 183 -3.13 16.93 11.53
C GLN A 183 -2.27 17.69 12.55
N LEU A 184 -2.82 18.76 13.12
CA LEU A 184 -2.25 19.46 14.25
C LEU A 184 -2.02 18.39 15.30
N PRO A 185 -0.80 18.28 15.85
CA PRO A 185 -0.55 17.35 16.94
C PRO A 185 -1.56 17.65 18.03
N LEU A 186 -2.48 16.70 18.26
CA LEU A 186 -3.42 16.76 19.36
C LEU A 186 -2.62 16.93 20.65
N GLY A 187 -2.75 18.10 21.28
CA GLY A 187 -2.34 18.34 22.65
C GLY A 187 -0.87 18.72 22.85
N GLY A 188 -0.46 19.88 22.34
CA GLY A 188 0.51 20.69 23.08
C GLY A 188 -0.15 21.11 24.40
N ALA A 189 0.24 20.49 25.51
CA ALA A 189 -0.12 20.97 26.84
C ALA A 189 0.34 22.44 26.97
N PRO A 190 -0.44 23.31 27.64
CA PRO A 190 -0.09 24.71 27.77
C PRO A 190 1.29 24.86 28.44
N ALA A 191 2.16 25.62 27.78
CA ALA A 191 3.41 26.10 28.35
C ALA A 191 3.07 27.01 29.55
N GLY A 192 3.16 26.46 30.76
CA GLY A 192 2.81 27.19 31.97
C GLY A 192 2.58 26.30 33.19
N ALA A 193 3.47 25.36 33.46
CA ALA A 193 3.55 24.73 34.78
C ALA A 193 4.98 24.24 35.02
N HIS A 194 5.79 25.09 35.63
CA HIS A 194 7.05 24.70 36.26
C HIS A 194 6.74 23.64 37.33
N PRO A 195 7.29 22.42 37.29
CA PRO A 195 7.36 21.62 38.50
C PRO A 195 8.38 22.29 39.43
N ALA A 196 7.90 22.65 40.62
CA ALA A 196 8.72 23.20 41.70
C ALA A 196 9.91 22.29 42.02
N PRO A 197 11.07 22.84 42.40
CA PRO A 197 12.22 22.06 42.80
C PRO A 197 11.89 21.34 44.12
N VAL A 198 12.02 20.02 44.13
CA VAL A 198 12.04 19.23 45.37
C VAL A 198 13.37 19.52 46.05
N ASP A 199 13.32 20.38 47.06
CA ASP A 199 14.39 20.58 48.02
C ASP A 199 14.59 19.29 48.84
N GLY A 200 15.67 18.57 48.54
CA GLY A 200 16.12 17.39 49.26
C GLY A 200 17.63 17.44 49.43
N ARG A 201 18.12 18.35 50.30
CA ARG A 201 19.52 18.39 50.74
C ARG A 201 19.77 17.48 51.96
N PRO A 202 21.04 17.16 52.26
CA PRO A 202 21.55 15.80 52.28
C PRO A 202 21.75 15.24 53.70
N ARG A 203 21.82 13.91 53.82
CA ARG A 203 22.46 13.26 54.98
C ARG A 203 23.42 12.17 54.52
N GLY A 204 24.71 12.44 54.74
CA GLY A 204 25.65 11.49 55.32
C GLY A 204 26.41 10.54 54.41
N GLY A 205 27.72 10.81 54.24
CA GLY A 205 28.80 9.82 54.04
C GLY A 205 28.81 9.10 52.68
N SER A 206 29.92 8.82 52.03
CA SER A 206 31.35 8.89 52.37
C SER A 206 32.12 8.95 51.05
N ARG A 207 33.15 9.80 51.02
CA ARG A 207 34.13 9.88 49.93
C ARG A 207 34.88 8.56 49.84
N ILE A 208 35.01 7.99 48.65
CA ILE A 208 36.26 7.33 48.24
C ILE A 208 36.51 7.64 46.76
N SER A 209 37.48 8.52 46.54
CA SER A 209 38.24 8.61 45.30
C SER A 209 39.42 7.64 45.39
N THR A 210 39.64 6.81 44.38
CA THR A 210 40.94 6.16 44.21
C THR A 210 41.31 6.10 42.73
N THR A 211 42.42 6.78 42.45
CA THR A 211 43.18 6.80 41.21
C THR A 211 43.95 5.50 40.98
N ALA A 212 44.05 5.11 39.70
CA ALA A 212 45.16 4.41 39.03
C ALA A 212 45.83 3.19 39.71
N SER A 213 45.85 2.05 39.00
CA SER A 213 47.11 1.47 38.51
C SER A 213 46.87 0.28 37.58
N ALA A 214 47.87 0.03 36.73
CA ALA A 214 47.92 -0.86 35.60
C ALA A 214 48.54 -2.22 35.92
N LEU A 215 48.06 -3.27 35.24
CA LEU A 215 48.79 -4.51 34.88
C LEU A 215 48.19 -4.93 33.53
N ARG A 216 48.83 -4.79 32.36
CA ARG A 216 50.08 -5.38 31.82
C ARG A 216 50.09 -6.92 31.84
N SER A 217 49.75 -7.52 30.70
CA SER A 217 50.32 -8.77 30.15
C SER A 217 49.99 -8.82 28.64
N SER A 218 50.93 -8.42 27.76
CA SER A 218 51.73 -9.30 26.87
C SER A 218 50.86 -10.27 26.04
N GLY A 219 50.75 -10.25 24.71
CA GLY A 219 51.66 -9.92 23.60
C GLY A 219 51.44 -11.00 22.49
N PRO A 220 51.62 -10.71 21.19
CA PRO A 220 50.86 -11.32 20.06
C PRO A 220 51.61 -12.48 19.35
N PRO A 221 51.06 -13.13 18.29
CA PRO A 221 51.35 -12.61 16.93
C PRO A 221 50.30 -12.86 15.80
N ARG A 222 50.36 -11.92 14.85
CA ARG A 222 50.35 -12.07 13.37
C ARG A 222 49.03 -12.15 12.57
N ALA A 223 48.89 -11.06 11.80
CA ALA A 223 48.15 -10.82 10.57
C ALA A 223 48.29 -11.89 9.48
N LEU A 224 47.33 -11.88 8.54
CA LEU A 224 47.46 -11.83 7.06
C LEU A 224 46.04 -11.95 6.43
N PRO A 225 45.80 -11.59 5.15
CA PRO A 225 45.89 -10.27 4.55
C PRO A 225 44.52 -9.78 4.02
N PHE A 226 44.24 -8.49 4.17
CA PHE A 226 43.20 -7.80 3.41
C PHE A 226 43.75 -7.52 2.00
N ASP A 227 43.20 -8.19 0.99
CA ASP A 227 43.49 -7.84 -0.41
C ASP A 227 42.64 -6.62 -0.83
N ARG A 228 43.34 -5.69 -1.47
CA ARG A 228 42.84 -4.41 -1.97
C ARG A 228 42.14 -4.63 -3.30
N ARG A 229 40.82 -4.43 -3.33
CA ARG A 229 40.16 -3.82 -4.50
C ARG A 229 39.23 -2.72 -4.03
N ALA A 230 39.76 -1.51 -4.06
CA ALA A 230 39.02 -0.29 -3.85
C ALA A 230 38.06 -0.04 -5.02
N PRO A 231 36.77 0.24 -4.76
CA PRO A 231 36.04 1.19 -5.57
C PRO A 231 36.14 2.56 -4.88
N LEU A 232 36.66 3.53 -5.62
CA LEU A 232 36.69 4.96 -5.28
C LEU A 232 35.34 5.39 -4.69
N ARG A 233 35.29 5.62 -3.37
CA ARG A 233 34.20 6.37 -2.74
C ARG A 233 34.47 7.85 -2.97
N LEU A 234 33.83 8.40 -3.99
CA LEU A 234 33.59 9.83 -4.11
C LEU A 234 32.79 10.28 -2.88
N THR A 235 33.48 10.85 -1.91
CA THR A 235 32.86 11.60 -0.82
C THR A 235 32.19 12.84 -1.40
N ARG A 236 30.90 12.73 -1.73
CA ARG A 236 30.06 13.90 -1.99
C ARG A 236 29.77 14.59 -0.66
N ARG A 237 30.73 15.40 -0.20
CA ARG A 237 30.49 16.46 0.78
C ARG A 237 29.95 17.65 0.00
N GLY A 238 28.64 17.88 0.09
CA GLY A 238 27.97 19.01 -0.56
C GLY A 238 26.64 19.26 0.11
N SER A 239 26.63 20.28 0.98
CA SER A 239 25.52 21.23 1.20
C SER A 239 24.09 20.68 1.20
N ARG A 240 23.56 20.47 2.41
CA ARG A 240 22.12 20.43 2.64
C ARG A 240 21.56 21.85 2.55
N GLU A 241 20.92 22.17 1.44
CA GLU A 241 19.83 23.16 1.37
C GLU A 241 19.13 22.98 0.02
N GLY A 242 17.86 22.58 0.05
CA GLY A 242 17.07 22.23 -1.14
C GLY A 242 16.60 20.78 -1.16
N ALA A 243 15.66 20.43 -0.27
CA ALA A 243 14.98 19.14 -0.28
C ALA A 243 14.07 19.01 -1.51
N GLN A 244 14.61 18.54 -2.63
CA GLN A 244 13.83 17.90 -3.69
C GLN A 244 13.60 16.44 -3.30
N ALA A 245 12.33 16.08 -3.11
CA ALA A 245 11.90 14.75 -2.69
C ALA A 245 12.29 13.69 -3.73
N GLY A 246 13.41 13.01 -3.48
CA GLY A 246 13.75 11.76 -4.17
C GLY A 246 12.72 10.66 -3.85
N PRO A 247 12.69 9.57 -4.64
CA PRO A 247 11.84 8.43 -4.36
C PRO A 247 12.09 7.93 -2.91
N PRO A 248 11.04 7.45 -2.21
CA PRO A 248 11.19 6.94 -0.85
C PRO A 248 12.24 5.82 -0.83
N ASP A 249 13.13 5.84 0.16
CA ASP A 249 14.11 4.78 0.36
C ASP A 249 13.37 3.44 0.48
N GLU A 250 13.70 2.46 -0.38
CA GLU A 250 13.05 1.15 -0.43
C GLU A 250 13.00 0.48 0.95
N ARG A 251 14.05 0.69 1.75
CA ARG A 251 14.13 0.18 3.13
C ARG A 251 13.13 0.84 4.04
N GLU A 252 12.98 2.17 3.95
CA GLU A 252 12.04 2.91 4.78
C GLU A 252 10.59 2.53 4.42
N ALA A 253 10.31 2.32 3.13
CA ALA A 253 8.99 1.89 2.68
C ALA A 253 8.63 0.50 3.22
N VAL A 254 9.55 -0.48 3.19
CA VAL A 254 9.34 -1.80 3.79
C VAL A 254 9.23 -1.71 5.32
N ALA A 255 10.02 -0.86 5.98
CA ALA A 255 9.91 -0.66 7.43
C ALA A 255 8.56 -0.07 7.84
N ALA A 256 8.01 0.84 7.04
CA ALA A 256 6.68 1.42 7.28
C ALA A 256 5.55 0.38 7.26
N VAL A 257 5.69 -0.70 6.49
CA VAL A 257 4.73 -1.84 6.51
C VAL A 257 4.74 -2.52 7.88
N TYR A 258 5.92 -2.77 8.44
CA TYR A 258 6.06 -3.38 9.76
C TYR A 258 5.56 -2.47 10.88
N ASP A 259 5.75 -1.16 10.78
CA ASP A 259 5.15 -0.20 11.73
C ASP A 259 3.63 -0.18 11.64
N ALA A 260 3.07 -0.17 10.43
CA ALA A 260 1.63 -0.23 10.24
C ALA A 260 1.03 -1.56 10.73
N LEU A 261 1.80 -2.65 10.64
CA LEU A 261 1.42 -3.95 11.21
C LEU A 261 1.42 -3.89 12.75
N ALA A 262 2.42 -3.25 13.37
CA ALA A 262 2.44 -3.02 14.82
C ALA A 262 1.23 -2.20 15.26
N GLU A 263 0.90 -1.14 14.52
CA GLU A 263 -0.27 -0.30 14.77
C GLU A 263 -1.57 -1.10 14.66
N LEU A 264 -1.71 -1.93 13.62
CA LEU A 264 -2.86 -2.80 13.45
C LEU A 264 -3.02 -3.76 14.64
N MET A 265 -1.95 -4.46 15.01
CA MET A 265 -1.96 -5.41 16.13
C MET A 265 -2.28 -4.72 17.46
N ALA A 266 -1.78 -3.50 17.68
CA ALA A 266 -2.10 -2.70 18.86
C ALA A 266 -3.54 -2.17 18.87
N ALA A 267 -4.19 -2.07 17.70
CA ALA A 267 -5.56 -1.60 17.55
C ALA A 267 -6.60 -2.73 17.52
N VAL A 268 -6.19 -4.01 17.59
CA VAL A 268 -7.10 -5.15 17.72
C VAL A 268 -7.96 -5.00 18.98
N GLY A 269 -9.26 -5.26 18.85
CA GLY A 269 -10.24 -5.07 19.93
C GLY A 269 -10.60 -3.60 20.23
N THR A 270 -10.23 -2.69 19.34
CA THR A 270 -10.59 -1.27 19.44
C THR A 270 -11.30 -0.77 18.18
N GLU A 271 -12.06 0.32 18.31
CA GLU A 271 -12.69 1.03 17.18
C GLU A 271 -11.67 1.53 16.12
N ARG A 272 -10.38 1.63 16.48
CA ARG A 272 -9.30 2.07 15.57
C ARG A 272 -8.81 0.97 14.62
N GLY A 273 -9.17 -0.29 14.86
CA GLY A 273 -8.63 -1.44 14.11
C GLY A 273 -8.86 -1.36 12.60
N GLN A 274 -10.03 -0.91 12.15
CA GLN A 274 -10.31 -0.74 10.72
C GLN A 274 -9.51 0.40 10.08
N ALA A 275 -9.25 1.48 10.82
CA ALA A 275 -8.40 2.56 10.34
C ALA A 275 -6.93 2.09 10.22
N ALA A 276 -6.44 1.33 11.19
CA ALA A 276 -5.10 0.74 11.15
C ALA A 276 -4.94 -0.28 10.01
N ARG A 277 -5.96 -1.08 9.72
CA ARG A 277 -5.97 -1.97 8.54
C ARG A 277 -5.82 -1.19 7.23
N ARG A 278 -6.55 -0.09 7.07
CA ARG A 278 -6.41 0.78 5.89
C ARG A 278 -5.00 1.37 5.77
N ARG A 279 -4.39 1.76 6.90
CA ARG A 279 -3.00 2.25 6.95
C ARG A 279 -2.02 1.15 6.54
N LEU A 280 -2.21 -0.08 6.99
CA LEU A 280 -1.39 -1.23 6.56
C LEU A 280 -1.45 -1.47 5.06
N THR A 281 -2.66 -1.46 4.47
CA THR A 281 -2.81 -1.56 3.01
C THR A 281 -2.08 -0.43 2.28
N ALA A 282 -2.21 0.81 2.74
CA ALA A 282 -1.51 1.94 2.15
C ALA A 282 0.02 1.82 2.27
N ALA A 283 0.53 1.29 3.38
CA ALA A 283 1.96 1.03 3.57
C ALA A 283 2.48 -0.05 2.61
N TYR A 284 1.72 -1.13 2.39
CA TYR A 284 2.05 -2.13 1.37
C TYR A 284 2.13 -1.52 -0.02
N ASP A 285 1.10 -0.76 -0.40
CA ASP A 285 1.06 -0.11 -1.70
C ASP A 285 2.29 0.80 -1.90
N ALA A 286 2.67 1.56 -0.88
CA ALA A 286 3.89 2.39 -0.91
C ALA A 286 5.18 1.56 -0.98
N ALA A 287 5.28 0.44 -0.26
CA ALA A 287 6.45 -0.46 -0.31
C ALA A 287 6.58 -1.15 -1.67
N TYR A 288 5.47 -1.58 -2.25
CA TYR A 288 5.45 -2.11 -3.60
C TYR A 288 5.81 -1.03 -4.63
N GLU A 289 5.28 0.18 -4.51
CA GLU A 289 5.71 1.28 -5.37
C GLU A 289 7.22 1.52 -5.21
N ALA A 290 7.77 1.60 -4.00
CA ALA A 290 9.21 1.79 -3.81
C ALA A 290 10.05 0.66 -4.44
N LEU A 291 9.67 -0.60 -4.25
CA LEU A 291 10.42 -1.76 -4.74
C LEU A 291 10.25 -2.06 -6.23
N TYR A 292 9.19 -1.55 -6.87
CA TYR A 292 8.81 -1.93 -8.23
C TYR A 292 8.54 -0.75 -9.19
N ALA A 293 8.44 0.51 -8.73
CA ALA A 293 8.10 1.66 -9.59
C ALA A 293 9.20 2.07 -10.58
N HIS A 294 10.42 1.56 -10.47
CA HIS A 294 11.57 1.99 -11.29
C HIS A 294 12.31 0.85 -11.99
N ARG A 295 11.62 -0.06 -12.70
CA ARG A 295 12.33 -1.14 -13.42
C ARG A 295 11.94 -1.39 -14.86
N ILE A 296 12.92 -1.09 -15.72
CA ILE A 296 13.12 -1.68 -17.04
C ILE A 296 13.42 -3.18 -16.84
N PRO A 297 12.86 -4.10 -17.66
CA PRO A 297 12.98 -5.56 -17.49
C PRO A 297 14.41 -6.14 -17.45
N LEU A 298 15.44 -5.34 -17.78
CA LEU A 298 16.82 -5.80 -17.99
C LEU A 298 17.72 -5.71 -16.74
N TYR A 299 17.21 -5.22 -15.61
CA TYR A 299 18.03 -5.07 -14.39
C TYR A 299 17.91 -6.28 -13.45
N ARG A 300 19.02 -6.99 -13.21
CA ARG A 300 19.08 -8.06 -12.20
C ARG A 300 18.99 -7.48 -10.79
N PRO A 301 18.09 -7.97 -9.91
CA PRO A 301 18.00 -7.47 -8.55
C PRO A 301 19.34 -7.64 -7.80
N ASP A 302 19.74 -6.65 -7.02
CA ASP A 302 20.85 -6.81 -6.08
C ASP A 302 20.40 -7.63 -4.87
N ALA A 303 21.35 -8.25 -4.16
CA ALA A 303 21.05 -9.10 -3.01
C ALA A 303 20.27 -8.37 -1.90
N GLY A 304 20.52 -7.07 -1.71
CA GLY A 304 19.79 -6.24 -0.75
C GLY A 304 18.30 -6.11 -1.06
N GLN A 305 17.93 -6.04 -2.34
CA GLN A 305 16.54 -5.88 -2.74
C GLN A 305 15.78 -7.21 -2.79
N ARG A 306 16.45 -8.32 -3.11
CA ARG A 306 15.89 -9.66 -2.88
C ARG A 306 15.50 -9.82 -1.42
N ARG A 307 16.41 -9.49 -0.50
CA ARG A 307 16.14 -9.51 0.94
C ARG A 307 14.95 -8.62 1.33
N LEU A 308 14.82 -7.42 0.77
CA LEU A 308 13.66 -6.55 1.06
C LEU A 308 12.34 -7.13 0.53
N ARG A 309 12.35 -7.80 -0.63
CA ARG A 309 11.19 -8.52 -1.15
C ARG A 309 10.81 -9.72 -0.27
N ASP A 310 11.80 -10.45 0.21
CA ASP A 310 11.58 -11.58 1.14
C ASP A 310 10.98 -11.06 2.45
N LEU A 311 11.49 -9.96 2.99
CA LEU A 311 10.92 -9.32 4.18
C LEU A 311 9.49 -8.83 3.94
N LEU A 312 9.20 -8.24 2.79
CA LEU A 312 7.84 -7.84 2.44
C LEU A 312 6.89 -9.04 2.32
N ALA A 313 7.36 -10.16 1.78
CA ALA A 313 6.60 -11.41 1.72
C ALA A 313 6.30 -11.98 3.13
N VAL A 314 7.29 -11.94 4.03
CA VAL A 314 7.10 -12.31 5.45
C VAL A 314 6.07 -11.42 6.13
N ALA A 315 6.14 -10.10 5.90
CA ALA A 315 5.12 -9.19 6.42
C ALA A 315 3.72 -9.59 5.92
N GLY A 316 3.60 -10.03 4.66
CA GLY A 316 2.35 -10.47 4.04
C GLY A 316 1.69 -11.60 4.84
N ALA A 317 2.46 -12.65 5.12
CA ALA A 317 2.01 -13.78 5.94
C ALA A 317 1.60 -13.36 7.36
N LEU A 318 2.36 -12.45 8.00
CA LEU A 318 2.00 -11.92 9.32
C LEU A 318 0.70 -11.10 9.29
N SER A 319 0.45 -10.40 8.18
CA SER A 319 -0.72 -9.54 8.00
C SER A 319 -2.01 -10.35 7.89
N GLU A 320 -1.98 -11.53 7.23
CA GLU A 320 -3.13 -12.45 7.19
C GLU A 320 -3.55 -12.89 8.60
N THR A 321 -2.55 -13.22 9.43
CA THR A 321 -2.78 -13.59 10.83
C THR A 321 -3.31 -12.39 11.63
N ALA A 322 -2.70 -11.21 11.49
CA ALA A 322 -3.13 -10.01 12.19
C ALA A 322 -4.56 -9.57 11.79
N VAL A 323 -4.94 -9.73 10.52
CA VAL A 323 -6.32 -9.46 10.06
C VAL A 323 -7.30 -10.48 10.62
N THR A 324 -6.89 -11.75 10.78
CA THR A 324 -7.71 -12.77 11.45
C THR A 324 -7.96 -12.38 12.92
N LEU A 325 -6.91 -12.02 13.65
CA LEU A 325 -7.02 -11.54 15.03
C LEU A 325 -7.86 -10.25 15.14
N LEU A 326 -7.74 -9.34 14.18
CA LEU A 326 -8.60 -8.15 14.09
C LEU A 326 -10.08 -8.53 14.04
N TRP A 327 -10.44 -9.61 13.34
CA TRP A 327 -11.82 -10.09 13.25
C TRP A 327 -12.31 -10.79 14.51
N GLU A 328 -11.43 -11.45 15.25
CA GLU A 328 -11.76 -12.01 16.57
C GLU A 328 -12.05 -10.90 17.59
N GLY A 329 -11.33 -9.78 17.50
CA GLY A 329 -11.61 -8.58 18.27
C GLY A 329 -11.16 -8.63 19.74
N GLU A 330 -10.42 -9.67 20.14
CA GLU A 330 -9.85 -9.76 21.48
C GLU A 330 -8.51 -9.00 21.56
N PRO A 331 -8.33 -8.08 22.53
CA PRO A 331 -7.10 -7.31 22.67
C PRO A 331 -5.86 -8.20 22.83
N LEU A 332 -4.82 -7.89 22.06
CA LEU A 332 -3.58 -8.67 22.07
C LEU A 332 -2.63 -8.24 23.21
N PRO A 333 -1.88 -9.18 23.82
CA PRO A 333 -0.87 -8.84 24.81
C PRO A 333 0.19 -7.89 24.22
N THR A 334 0.58 -6.85 24.97
CA THR A 334 1.51 -5.80 24.52
C THR A 334 2.88 -6.34 24.05
N ARG A 335 3.31 -7.49 24.59
CA ARG A 335 4.53 -8.17 24.14
C ARG A 335 4.46 -8.61 22.68
N VAL A 336 3.29 -9.05 22.22
CA VAL A 336 3.07 -9.53 20.85
C VAL A 336 2.97 -8.35 19.89
N THR A 337 2.26 -7.29 20.28
CA THR A 337 2.03 -6.10 19.44
C THR A 337 3.28 -5.26 19.20
N ARG A 338 4.31 -5.35 20.06
CA ARG A 338 5.60 -4.66 19.87
C ARG A 338 6.53 -5.32 18.85
N THR A 339 6.33 -6.60 18.57
CA THR A 339 7.24 -7.39 17.71
C THR A 339 7.42 -6.79 16.31
N PRO A 340 6.35 -6.39 15.59
CA PRO A 340 6.52 -5.79 14.28
C PRO A 340 7.27 -4.45 14.31
N ALA A 341 7.14 -3.64 15.38
CA ALA A 341 7.91 -2.39 15.51
C ALA A 341 9.42 -2.65 15.71
N LEU A 342 9.79 -3.74 16.40
CA LEU A 342 11.19 -4.16 16.49
C LEU A 342 11.74 -4.61 15.13
N LEU A 343 10.93 -5.34 14.36
CA LEU A 343 11.26 -5.71 12.98
C LEU A 343 11.40 -4.48 12.08
N ALA A 344 10.52 -3.49 12.20
CA ALA A 344 10.63 -2.23 11.45
C ALA A 344 11.97 -1.53 11.71
N ARG A 345 12.40 -1.45 12.98
CA ARG A 345 13.72 -0.90 13.34
C ARG A 345 14.88 -1.72 12.76
N ALA A 346 14.75 -3.05 12.74
CA ALA A 346 15.73 -3.93 12.13
C ALA A 346 15.85 -3.70 10.61
N VAL A 347 14.72 -3.54 9.91
CA VAL A 347 14.69 -3.23 8.47
C VAL A 347 15.42 -1.91 8.18
N ARG A 348 15.10 -0.84 8.93
CA ARG A 348 15.75 0.48 8.77
C ARG A 348 17.26 0.44 8.96
N THR A 349 17.69 -0.24 10.02
CA THR A 349 19.11 -0.25 10.44
C THR A 349 19.95 -1.32 9.73
N GLY A 350 19.30 -2.30 9.09
CA GLY A 350 19.95 -3.49 8.54
C GLY A 350 20.53 -4.45 9.60
N ARG A 351 20.27 -4.19 10.89
CA ARG A 351 20.75 -4.99 12.02
C ARG A 351 19.65 -5.94 12.50
N PRO A 352 19.99 -7.08 13.13
CA PRO A 352 18.97 -7.97 13.69
C PRO A 352 18.13 -7.24 14.75
N PRO A 353 16.84 -7.61 14.92
CA PRO A 353 15.90 -6.95 15.83
C PRO A 353 16.22 -7.10 17.33
N GLY A 354 17.29 -7.85 17.68
CA GLY A 354 17.56 -8.29 19.04
C GLY A 354 16.62 -9.43 19.46
N PRO A 355 16.59 -9.77 20.76
CA PRO A 355 15.69 -10.80 21.29
C PRO A 355 14.23 -10.42 21.06
N LEU A 356 13.47 -11.31 20.42
CA LEU A 356 12.03 -11.14 20.25
C LEU A 356 11.29 -11.75 21.45
N PRO A 357 10.19 -11.14 21.92
CA PRO A 357 9.38 -11.73 22.99
C PRO A 357 8.82 -13.08 22.53
N ALA A 358 9.23 -14.17 23.19
CA ALA A 358 8.64 -15.48 22.93
C ALA A 358 7.19 -15.54 23.45
N PRO A 359 6.31 -16.35 22.84
CA PRO A 359 5.04 -16.71 23.46
C PRO A 359 5.30 -17.31 24.84
N ALA A 360 4.51 -16.93 25.84
CA ALA A 360 4.53 -17.66 27.10
C ALA A 360 4.11 -19.10 26.82
N PRO A 361 4.83 -20.12 27.31
CA PRO A 361 4.36 -21.49 27.21
C PRO A 361 2.94 -21.59 27.76
N HIS A 362 2.04 -22.23 27.03
CA HIS A 362 0.77 -22.64 27.61
C HIS A 362 1.07 -23.80 28.58
N THR A 363 1.45 -23.48 29.81
CA THR A 363 1.34 -24.46 30.90
C THR A 363 -0.14 -24.48 31.29
N ALA A 364 -0.83 -25.51 30.79
CA ALA A 364 -2.07 -26.01 31.37
C ALA A 364 -1.77 -26.69 32.71
#